data_AF-A0A6F9A988-F1
#
_entry.id   AF-A0A6F9A988-F1
#
_cell.length_a   1.000
_cell.length_b   1.000
_cell.length_c   1.000
_cell.angle_alpha   90.00
_cell.angle_beta   90.00
_cell.angle_gamma   90.00
#
_symmetry.space_group_name_H-M   'P 1'
#
loop_
_entity.id
_entity.type
_entity.pdbx_description
1 polymer ?
#
loop_
_entity_poly.entity_id
_entity_poly.type
_entity_poly.pdbx_seq_one_letter_code
_entity_poly.pdbx_strand_id
1 'polypeptide(L)'
;MAALCGVRHRWKRTNCIQILTRNLTGTIHYDLVVIGGGSGGLACSKEGTKSTMAEAVQNHVRSLNWGHRVQLQDKKVKYLNIKGSLVDEHTVKGLTRTGKEIMLTAKNIVIATGGRPKYPTHIPGAIEHGITNVALECAGFLTGIGLDTTVMVRSIPLRGFDQQMAGLVTDHMEAYGTKFSWRNVPKRVDKLSSGALQVTWTDKQTGKDQQDTFDSVLWAVGRAPETKTLSLEKVGVKLNKESGKILVAADESTSVPNIYAFGDIGEGRPELTPTAIKAGKLLARRLAGQTNELMNYDNVATTVFTPLEYGCVGLSEEEAESRHGKDSIEVYHAFYKPLEFTVVCKRGGDQRILGLHFTGPNAGEVTQGFAMGFQCGATLTHLMETVGIHPTCAEELTKVNVSKRSGLDATVTGC
;
A
#
# COMPACT_ATOMS: atom_id res chain seq x y z
N MET A 1 -9.79 -15.16 5.98
CA MET A 1 -10.64 -14.32 6.84
C MET A 1 -11.77 -13.80 5.96
N ALA A 2 -13.02 -13.77 6.42
CA ALA A 2 -14.15 -13.41 5.54
C ALA A 2 -15.24 -12.58 6.26
N ALA A 3 -15.90 -11.70 5.49
CA ALA A 3 -17.00 -10.86 5.93
C ALA A 3 -18.20 -11.00 4.98
N LEU A 4 -19.42 -11.02 5.53
CA LEU A 4 -20.65 -11.37 4.81
C LEU A 4 -21.76 -10.37 5.11
N CYS A 5 -22.24 -9.62 4.12
CA CYS A 5 -23.40 -8.75 4.32
C CYS A 5 -24.71 -9.54 4.08
N GLY A 6 -25.78 -9.22 4.81
CA GLY A 6 -27.09 -9.84 4.63
C GLY A 6 -28.23 -8.94 5.06
N VAL A 7 -28.91 -8.31 4.10
CA VAL A 7 -29.98 -7.33 4.36
C VAL A 7 -31.35 -7.98 4.16
N ARG A 8 -31.81 -8.73 5.17
CA ARG A 8 -33.18 -9.31 5.16
C ARG A 8 -34.24 -8.28 5.53
N HIS A 9 -34.67 -7.48 4.57
CA HIS A 9 -36.03 -6.92 4.59
C HIS A 9 -37.02 -7.93 4.01
N ARG A 10 -37.64 -8.73 4.88
CA ARG A 10 -38.86 -9.49 4.56
C ARG A 10 -39.94 -9.16 5.58
N TRP A 11 -40.95 -8.42 5.15
CA TRP A 11 -42.21 -8.26 5.87
C TRP A 11 -42.92 -9.62 6.00
N LYS A 12 -43.38 -9.97 7.20
CA LYS A 12 -44.47 -10.94 7.41
C LYS A 12 -45.27 -10.57 8.67
N ARG A 13 -46.59 -10.76 8.60
CA ARG A 13 -47.50 -10.74 9.76
C ARG A 13 -47.26 -11.97 10.65
N THR A 14 -47.62 -11.87 11.92
CA THR A 14 -47.53 -12.93 12.92
C THR A 14 -48.65 -13.96 12.79
N ASN A 15 -48.36 -15.24 13.08
CA ASN A 15 -48.92 -15.94 14.26
C ASN A 15 -48.43 -17.41 14.37
N CYS A 16 -48.64 -17.97 15.57
CA CYS A 16 -48.55 -19.38 15.95
C CYS A 16 -47.16 -20.02 16.08
N ILE A 17 -47.14 -21.10 16.87
CA ILE A 17 -45.97 -21.72 17.50
C ILE A 17 -45.66 -23.07 16.85
N GLN A 18 -44.38 -23.38 16.64
CA GLN A 18 -43.87 -24.75 16.82
C GLN A 18 -42.36 -24.75 17.07
N ILE A 19 -41.92 -25.52 18.08
CA ILE A 19 -40.51 -25.82 18.34
C ILE A 19 -40.18 -27.12 17.61
N LEU A 20 -39.15 -27.10 16.76
CA LEU A 20 -38.56 -28.32 16.19
C LEU A 20 -37.03 -28.19 16.11
N THR A 21 -36.33 -29.09 16.79
CA THR A 21 -34.89 -29.29 16.68
C THR A 21 -34.54 -29.96 15.34
N ARG A 22 -33.48 -29.51 14.66
CA ARG A 22 -32.92 -30.21 13.50
C ARG A 22 -31.44 -29.88 13.26
N ASN A 23 -30.76 -30.79 12.56
CA ASN A 23 -29.30 -30.94 12.59
C ASN A 23 -28.53 -29.85 11.83
N LEU A 24 -27.34 -29.51 12.32
CA LEU A 24 -26.43 -28.50 11.76
C LEU A 24 -25.58 -29.03 10.58
N THR A 25 -26.24 -29.51 9.53
CA THR A 25 -25.64 -29.82 8.22
C THR A 25 -26.37 -29.01 7.14
N GLY A 26 -26.00 -27.74 6.97
CA GLY A 26 -26.68 -26.82 6.06
C GLY A 26 -25.75 -25.82 5.40
N THR A 27 -25.79 -25.79 4.07
CA THR A 27 -25.25 -24.70 3.23
C THR A 27 -25.92 -23.38 3.60
N ILE A 28 -25.14 -22.31 3.74
CA ILE A 28 -25.67 -21.01 4.15
C ILE A 28 -25.55 -20.01 3.00
N HIS A 29 -26.69 -19.49 2.54
CA HIS A 29 -26.81 -18.51 1.47
C HIS A 29 -26.66 -17.08 1.98
N TYR A 30 -25.96 -16.23 1.22
CA TYR A 30 -25.78 -14.79 1.45
C TYR A 30 -25.89 -14.02 0.13
N ASP A 31 -26.03 -12.69 0.21
CA ASP A 31 -26.05 -11.84 -1.00
C ASP A 31 -24.63 -11.55 -1.51
N LEU A 32 -23.65 -11.45 -0.59
CA LEU A 32 -22.26 -11.10 -0.86
C LEU A 32 -21.30 -11.80 0.11
N VAL A 33 -20.24 -12.43 -0.42
CA VAL A 33 -19.08 -12.94 0.35
C VAL A 33 -17.82 -12.14 0.03
N VAL A 34 -17.16 -11.57 1.03
CA VAL A 34 -15.82 -10.97 0.92
C VAL A 34 -14.79 -11.91 1.52
N ILE A 35 -13.77 -12.31 0.75
CA ILE A 35 -12.61 -13.07 1.23
C ILE A 35 -11.42 -12.11 1.34
N GLY A 36 -11.14 -11.65 2.55
CA GLY A 36 -10.24 -10.53 2.83
C GLY A 36 -10.60 -9.87 4.16
N GLY A 37 -9.67 -9.13 4.77
CA GLY A 37 -9.90 -8.53 6.09
C GLY A 37 -8.81 -7.60 6.63
N GLY A 38 -7.89 -7.13 5.78
CA GLY A 38 -6.92 -6.08 6.15
C GLY A 38 -7.56 -4.70 6.17
N SER A 39 -6.99 -3.78 6.97
CA SER A 39 -7.29 -2.34 7.15
C SER A 39 -8.74 -1.86 7.36
N GLY A 40 -9.75 -2.70 7.17
CA GLY A 40 -11.08 -2.63 7.79
C GLY A 40 -11.25 -3.69 8.89
N GLY A 41 -10.14 -4.14 9.48
CA GLY A 41 -10.03 -5.33 10.32
C GLY A 41 -9.91 -5.05 11.82
N LEU A 42 -11.04 -4.78 12.47
CA LEU A 42 -11.28 -4.73 13.93
C LEU A 42 -10.63 -3.49 14.69
N ALA A 43 -11.04 -3.04 15.92
CA ALA A 43 -10.47 -1.90 16.80
C ALA A 43 -10.89 -1.61 18.33
N CYS A 44 -10.29 -2.12 19.44
CA CYS A 44 -10.34 -1.60 20.89
C CYS A 44 -9.70 -2.61 21.92
N SER A 45 -9.24 -2.30 23.16
CA SER A 45 -8.33 -1.28 23.78
C SER A 45 -8.05 -1.65 25.29
N LYS A 46 -7.05 -1.03 25.97
CA LYS A 46 -6.82 -0.90 27.46
C LYS A 46 -6.64 -2.17 28.35
N GLU A 47 -5.85 -2.21 29.44
CA GLU A 47 -4.80 -1.33 30.02
C GLU A 47 -3.97 -2.10 31.10
N GLY A 48 -2.72 -1.71 31.40
CA GLY A 48 -1.97 -2.20 32.58
C GLY A 48 -0.46 -2.45 32.42
N THR A 49 0.33 -2.06 33.44
CA THR A 49 1.80 -2.20 33.64
C THR A 49 2.73 -1.51 32.60
N LYS A 50 4.05 -1.51 32.87
CA LYS A 50 5.10 -0.88 32.03
C LYS A 50 5.32 -1.68 30.74
N SER A 51 4.41 -1.56 29.77
CA SER A 51 4.51 -2.22 28.48
C SER A 51 5.76 -1.80 27.70
N THR A 52 6.46 -2.77 27.12
CA THR A 52 7.46 -2.51 26.07
C THR A 52 6.80 -1.81 24.87
N MET A 53 7.59 -1.14 24.03
CA MET A 53 7.08 -0.53 22.78
C MET A 53 6.35 -1.56 21.90
N ALA A 54 6.86 -2.79 21.81
CA ALA A 54 6.20 -3.87 21.10
C ALA A 54 4.83 -4.22 21.68
N GLU A 55 4.69 -4.28 23.00
CA GLU A 55 3.40 -4.52 23.67
C GLU A 55 2.45 -3.33 23.54
N ALA A 56 2.94 -2.08 23.59
CA ALA A 56 2.14 -0.89 23.34
C ALA A 56 1.60 -0.88 21.91
N VAL A 57 2.43 -1.17 20.91
CA VAL A 57 1.99 -1.32 19.51
C VAL A 57 1.05 -2.51 19.36
N GLN A 58 1.32 -3.67 19.96
CA GLN A 58 0.40 -4.82 19.90
C GLN A 58 -0.93 -4.55 20.62
N ASN A 59 -0.93 -3.76 21.71
CA ASN A 59 -2.15 -3.32 22.39
C ASN A 59 -2.88 -2.24 21.60
N HIS A 60 -2.18 -1.36 20.89
CA HIS A 60 -2.81 -0.46 19.92
C HIS A 60 -3.33 -1.22 18.70
N VAL A 61 -2.67 -2.29 18.23
CA VAL A 61 -3.14 -3.16 17.15
C VAL A 61 -4.28 -4.09 17.61
N ARG A 62 -4.39 -4.42 18.90
CA ARG A 62 -5.62 -4.95 19.54
C ARG A 62 -6.68 -3.86 19.68
N SER A 63 -6.25 -2.63 19.94
CA SER A 63 -7.06 -1.42 19.83
C SER A 63 -7.43 -1.03 18.39
N LEU A 64 -6.83 -1.71 17.41
CA LEU A 64 -7.18 -1.84 16.01
C LEU A 64 -7.51 -3.33 15.70
N ASN A 65 -8.02 -4.11 16.69
CA ASN A 65 -8.59 -5.47 16.54
C ASN A 65 -9.87 -5.87 17.39
N TRP A 66 -10.72 -4.95 17.90
CA TRP A 66 -12.15 -5.17 18.30
C TRP A 66 -13.20 -4.37 17.48
N GLY A 67 -13.28 -3.04 17.62
CA GLY A 67 -14.09 -2.03 16.90
C GLY A 67 -14.47 -2.18 15.43
N HIS A 68 -13.62 -2.38 14.39
CA HIS A 68 -14.23 -2.65 13.07
C HIS A 68 -15.05 -3.98 13.03
N ARG A 69 -14.87 -4.93 13.97
CA ARG A 69 -15.82 -6.06 14.19
C ARG A 69 -17.15 -5.56 14.74
N VAL A 70 -17.14 -4.53 15.58
CA VAL A 70 -18.33 -3.81 16.03
C VAL A 70 -18.96 -3.08 14.84
N GLN A 71 -18.20 -2.30 14.06
CA GLN A 71 -18.72 -1.64 12.83
C GLN A 71 -19.31 -2.63 11.81
N LEU A 72 -18.78 -3.85 11.72
CA LEU A 72 -19.38 -4.95 10.95
C LEU A 72 -20.69 -5.42 11.60
N GLN A 73 -20.68 -5.70 12.91
CA GLN A 73 -21.84 -6.14 13.69
C GLN A 73 -23.00 -5.13 13.67
N ASP A 74 -22.73 -3.83 13.83
CA ASP A 74 -23.71 -2.73 13.79
C ASP A 74 -24.40 -2.67 12.42
N LYS A 75 -23.62 -2.85 11.35
CA LYS A 75 -24.09 -2.96 9.96
C LYS A 75 -24.68 -4.33 9.62
N LYS A 76 -24.82 -5.22 10.62
CA LYS A 76 -25.35 -6.60 10.51
C LYS A 76 -24.56 -7.48 9.53
N VAL A 77 -23.28 -7.14 9.32
CA VAL A 77 -22.32 -7.89 8.51
C VAL A 77 -21.73 -9.01 9.37
N LYS A 78 -22.05 -10.26 9.01
CA LYS A 78 -21.61 -11.45 9.72
C LYS A 78 -20.12 -11.71 9.43
N TYR A 79 -19.29 -11.52 10.44
CA TYR A 79 -17.87 -11.87 10.40
C TYR A 79 -17.68 -13.39 10.59
N LEU A 80 -16.83 -14.02 9.77
CA LEU A 80 -16.40 -15.41 9.96
C LEU A 80 -14.87 -15.53 9.99
N ASN A 81 -14.35 -16.06 11.10
CA ASN A 81 -12.92 -16.36 11.25
C ASN A 81 -12.56 -17.71 10.60
N ILE A 82 -12.54 -17.72 9.27
CA ILE A 82 -12.25 -18.87 8.41
C ILE A 82 -11.21 -18.54 7.34
N LYS A 83 -10.48 -19.55 6.87
CA LYS A 83 -9.75 -19.52 5.60
C LYS A 83 -10.72 -19.95 4.50
N GLY A 84 -10.99 -19.08 3.53
CA GLY A 84 -11.91 -19.35 2.42
C GLY A 84 -11.16 -19.74 1.16
N SER A 85 -11.71 -20.67 0.39
CA SER A 85 -11.30 -21.01 -0.98
C SER A 85 -12.53 -21.25 -1.86
N LEU A 86 -12.45 -20.94 -3.14
CA LEU A 86 -13.54 -21.18 -4.09
C LEU A 86 -13.69 -22.69 -4.36
N VAL A 87 -14.91 -23.10 -4.66
CA VAL A 87 -15.26 -24.47 -5.08
C VAL A 87 -15.91 -24.45 -6.46
N ASP A 88 -16.80 -23.48 -6.68
CA ASP A 88 -17.41 -23.12 -7.95
C ASP A 88 -17.63 -21.60 -7.96
N GLU A 89 -18.29 -21.07 -9.01
CA GLU A 89 -18.53 -19.63 -9.21
C GLU A 89 -19.33 -18.96 -8.08
N HIS A 90 -20.16 -19.73 -7.35
CA HIS A 90 -21.06 -19.24 -6.31
C HIS A 90 -20.74 -19.75 -4.89
N THR A 91 -19.85 -20.74 -4.76
CA THR A 91 -19.59 -21.46 -3.50
C THR A 91 -18.18 -21.25 -2.95
N VAL A 92 -18.11 -20.83 -1.69
CA VAL A 92 -16.88 -20.71 -0.90
C VAL A 92 -16.83 -21.79 0.19
N LYS A 93 -15.79 -22.60 0.16
CA LYS A 93 -15.42 -23.52 1.24
C LYS A 93 -14.61 -22.77 2.29
N GLY A 94 -15.15 -22.68 3.51
CA GLY A 94 -14.51 -22.09 4.68
C GLY A 94 -13.95 -23.16 5.62
N LEU A 95 -12.67 -23.04 6.00
CA LEU A 95 -12.02 -23.88 7.00
C LEU A 95 -11.79 -23.08 8.29
N THR A 96 -12.23 -23.59 9.44
CA THR A 96 -11.93 -23.00 10.76
C THR A 96 -10.51 -23.36 11.23
N ARG A 97 -10.02 -22.68 12.29
CA ARG A 97 -8.77 -23.08 12.98
C ARG A 97 -8.81 -24.51 13.56
N THR A 98 -9.99 -25.08 13.76
CA THR A 98 -10.18 -26.46 14.27
C THR A 98 -10.42 -27.48 13.14
N GLY A 99 -10.10 -27.13 11.89
CA GLY A 99 -10.30 -28.02 10.73
C GLY A 99 -11.77 -28.26 10.34
N LYS A 100 -12.74 -27.57 10.96
CA LYS A 100 -14.15 -27.72 10.58
C LYS A 100 -14.42 -26.99 9.27
N GLU A 101 -15.07 -27.70 8.34
CA GLU A 101 -15.51 -27.14 7.08
C GLU A 101 -16.90 -26.48 7.19
N ILE A 102 -17.10 -25.41 6.41
CA ILE A 102 -18.34 -24.64 6.32
C ILE A 102 -18.54 -24.24 4.85
N MET A 103 -19.67 -24.62 4.26
CA MET A 103 -20.02 -24.24 2.88
C MET A 103 -20.90 -22.99 2.88
N LEU A 104 -20.45 -21.96 2.17
CA LEU A 104 -21.13 -20.67 2.01
C LEU A 104 -21.44 -20.47 0.53
N THR A 105 -22.66 -20.05 0.19
CA THR A 105 -23.04 -19.68 -1.18
C THR A 105 -23.43 -18.22 -1.26
N ALA A 106 -23.10 -17.54 -2.36
CA ALA A 106 -23.53 -16.17 -2.59
C ALA A 106 -23.74 -15.84 -4.07
N LYS A 107 -24.60 -14.85 -4.34
CA LYS A 107 -24.77 -14.31 -5.69
C LYS A 107 -23.43 -13.72 -6.19
N ASN A 108 -22.84 -12.83 -5.41
CA ASN A 108 -21.58 -12.15 -5.75
C ASN A 108 -20.46 -12.56 -4.77
N ILE A 109 -19.24 -12.74 -5.28
CA ILE A 109 -18.05 -13.01 -4.47
C ILE A 109 -17.00 -11.91 -4.72
N VAL A 110 -16.38 -11.42 -3.65
CA VAL A 110 -15.33 -10.41 -3.69
C VAL A 110 -14.05 -10.96 -3.08
N ILE A 111 -12.95 -10.87 -3.82
CA ILE A 111 -11.61 -11.27 -3.41
C ILE A 111 -10.81 -10.02 -3.04
N ALA A 112 -10.46 -9.90 -1.76
CA ALA A 112 -9.72 -8.79 -1.17
C ALA A 112 -8.65 -9.29 -0.19
N THR A 113 -8.00 -10.43 -0.50
CA THR A 113 -6.97 -11.03 0.37
C THR A 113 -5.65 -10.26 0.41
N GLY A 114 -5.43 -9.34 -0.55
CA GLY A 114 -4.27 -8.45 -0.59
C GLY A 114 -2.95 -9.17 -0.83
N GLY A 115 -1.85 -8.52 -0.44
CA GLY A 115 -0.49 -9.02 -0.57
C GLY A 115 0.16 -9.52 0.74
N ARG A 116 1.14 -10.41 0.58
CA ARG A 116 2.15 -10.80 1.58
C ARG A 116 3.52 -10.25 1.18
N PRO A 117 4.45 -9.98 2.11
CA PRO A 117 5.83 -9.73 1.75
C PRO A 117 6.46 -10.93 1.02
N LYS A 118 7.39 -10.66 0.10
CA LYS A 118 8.19 -11.68 -0.58
C LYS A 118 9.43 -12.02 0.26
N TYR A 119 9.70 -13.32 0.37
CA TYR A 119 11.01 -13.84 0.76
C TYR A 119 11.80 -14.21 -0.51
N PRO A 120 13.11 -13.94 -0.59
CA PRO A 120 13.93 -14.37 -1.73
C PRO A 120 14.28 -15.86 -1.59
N THR A 121 13.37 -16.74 -2.01
CA THR A 121 13.46 -18.21 -1.81
C THR A 121 14.64 -18.90 -2.53
N HIS A 122 15.51 -18.15 -3.19
CA HIS A 122 16.75 -18.60 -3.83
C HIS A 122 18.01 -18.26 -3.00
N ILE A 123 17.85 -17.53 -1.90
CA ILE A 123 18.89 -17.20 -0.92
C ILE A 123 18.70 -18.15 0.27
N PRO A 124 19.63 -19.09 0.55
CA PRO A 124 19.50 -19.98 1.70
C PRO A 124 19.57 -19.19 3.02
N GLY A 125 18.78 -19.62 4.00
CA GLY A 125 18.63 -18.93 5.29
C GLY A 125 17.68 -17.73 5.26
N ALA A 126 17.23 -17.28 4.09
CA ALA A 126 16.38 -16.09 3.98
C ALA A 126 15.00 -16.25 4.65
N ILE A 127 14.41 -17.45 4.62
CA ILE A 127 13.10 -17.74 5.24
C ILE A 127 13.30 -18.12 6.72
N GLU A 128 14.41 -18.79 7.01
CA GLU A 128 14.74 -19.41 8.29
C GLU A 128 15.25 -18.40 9.32
N HIS A 129 15.87 -17.31 8.85
CA HIS A 129 16.55 -16.31 9.69
C HIS A 129 16.13 -14.86 9.40
N GLY A 130 15.28 -14.63 8.38
CA GLY A 130 14.83 -13.29 7.99
C GLY A 130 13.41 -12.94 8.44
N ILE A 131 13.20 -11.66 8.76
CA ILE A 131 11.87 -11.03 8.84
C ILE A 131 11.57 -10.26 7.54
N THR A 132 10.40 -9.64 7.42
CA THR A 132 9.99 -8.89 6.21
C THR A 132 9.24 -7.60 6.56
N ASN A 133 9.53 -6.48 5.90
CA ASN A 133 8.77 -5.22 6.00
C ASN A 133 9.09 -4.25 4.83
N VAL A 134 8.70 -2.97 4.92
CA VAL A 134 9.12 -1.88 4.01
C VAL A 134 10.55 -1.42 4.35
N ALA A 135 11.36 -1.07 3.35
CA ALA A 135 12.80 -0.81 3.54
C ALA A 135 13.11 0.48 4.31
N LEU A 136 12.91 1.64 3.69
CA LEU A 136 13.46 2.90 4.17
C LEU A 136 12.75 3.42 5.42
N GLU A 137 11.42 3.24 5.50
CA GLU A 137 10.61 3.62 6.67
C GLU A 137 11.08 2.88 7.93
N CYS A 138 11.28 1.56 7.84
CA CYS A 138 11.82 0.77 8.95
C CYS A 138 13.27 1.12 9.24
N ALA A 139 14.11 1.33 8.22
CA ALA A 139 15.51 1.66 8.44
C ALA A 139 15.67 3.02 9.15
N GLY A 140 14.98 4.06 8.68
CA GLY A 140 14.99 5.37 9.31
C GLY A 140 14.40 5.36 10.73
N PHE A 141 13.38 4.55 10.98
CA PHE A 141 12.86 4.32 12.33
C PHE A 141 13.90 3.64 13.25
N LEU A 142 14.57 2.58 12.78
CA LEU A 142 15.57 1.84 13.56
C LEU A 142 16.79 2.71 13.88
N THR A 143 17.32 3.45 12.89
CA THR A 143 18.35 4.48 13.11
C THR A 143 17.87 5.55 14.10
N GLY A 144 16.62 6.03 13.95
CA GLY A 144 16.03 7.07 14.81
C GLY A 144 15.84 6.67 16.27
N ILE A 145 15.77 5.37 16.58
CA ILE A 145 15.79 4.85 17.96
C ILE A 145 17.20 4.39 18.41
N GLY A 146 18.24 4.70 17.64
CA GLY A 146 19.65 4.48 18.00
C GLY A 146 20.22 3.10 17.66
N LEU A 147 19.59 2.33 16.76
CA LEU A 147 20.09 1.02 16.32
C LEU A 147 20.98 1.14 15.08
N ASP A 148 22.14 0.48 15.11
CA ASP A 148 23.05 0.43 13.96
C ASP A 148 22.39 -0.31 12.79
N THR A 149 22.03 0.45 11.76
CA THR A 149 21.10 0.00 10.71
C THR A 149 21.73 0.16 9.33
N THR A 150 21.81 -0.94 8.59
CA THR A 150 22.35 -0.97 7.22
C THR A 150 21.29 -1.36 6.19
N VAL A 151 21.09 -0.53 5.17
CA VAL A 151 20.18 -0.77 4.04
C VAL A 151 20.96 -1.29 2.84
N MET A 152 20.75 -2.54 2.44
CA MET A 152 21.35 -3.09 1.22
C MET A 152 20.51 -2.75 -0.02
N VAL A 153 21.06 -1.95 -0.94
CA VAL A 153 20.33 -1.46 -2.13
C VAL A 153 20.95 -2.00 -3.42
N ARG A 154 20.23 -2.91 -4.07
CA ARG A 154 20.66 -3.57 -5.32
C ARG A 154 20.91 -2.62 -6.51
N SER A 155 20.22 -1.48 -6.57
CA SER A 155 20.26 -0.60 -7.76
C SER A 155 20.00 0.87 -7.45
N ILE A 156 18.74 1.22 -7.16
CA ILE A 156 18.25 2.57 -6.84
C ILE A 156 17.23 2.49 -5.70
N PRO A 157 17.08 3.53 -4.85
CA PRO A 157 15.98 3.62 -3.90
C PRO A 157 14.66 3.93 -4.61
N LEU A 158 13.53 3.73 -3.92
CA LEU A 158 12.16 4.11 -4.35
C LEU A 158 11.87 4.03 -5.86
N ARG A 159 12.18 2.87 -6.47
CA ARG A 159 12.00 2.64 -7.91
C ARG A 159 10.53 2.87 -8.32
N GLY A 160 10.31 3.80 -9.26
CA GLY A 160 8.97 4.21 -9.72
C GLY A 160 8.47 5.51 -9.10
N PHE A 161 9.26 6.13 -8.21
CA PHE A 161 9.12 7.52 -7.79
C PHE A 161 10.18 8.38 -8.51
N ASP A 162 10.00 9.70 -8.49
CA ASP A 162 11.02 10.67 -8.91
C ASP A 162 12.37 10.41 -8.20
N GLN A 163 13.45 10.30 -8.98
CA GLN A 163 14.75 9.85 -8.49
C GLN A 163 15.59 10.95 -7.82
N GLN A 164 15.32 12.24 -8.08
CA GLN A 164 15.93 13.33 -7.29
C GLN A 164 15.42 13.23 -5.85
N MET A 165 14.09 13.15 -5.68
CA MET A 165 13.45 13.04 -4.38
C MET A 165 13.82 11.73 -3.65
N ALA A 166 13.96 10.63 -4.40
CA ALA A 166 14.43 9.36 -3.84
C ALA A 166 15.89 9.43 -3.35
N GLY A 167 16.76 10.22 -4.00
CA GLY A 167 18.13 10.49 -3.58
C GLY A 167 18.16 11.30 -2.29
N LEU A 168 17.45 12.44 -2.24
CA LEU A 168 17.38 13.31 -1.06
C LEU A 168 16.94 12.58 0.22
N VAL A 169 15.98 11.65 0.10
CA VAL A 169 15.57 10.78 1.20
C VAL A 169 16.72 9.90 1.69
N THR A 170 17.51 9.30 0.79
CA THR A 170 18.65 8.46 1.20
C THR A 170 19.84 9.29 1.71
N ASP A 171 20.13 10.44 1.10
CA ASP A 171 21.21 11.33 1.52
C ASP A 171 20.94 11.90 2.93
N HIS A 172 19.68 12.26 3.22
CA HIS A 172 19.25 12.61 4.58
C HIS A 172 19.38 11.41 5.54
N MET A 173 18.99 10.20 5.12
CA MET A 173 19.14 9.02 5.98
C MET A 173 20.60 8.68 6.26
N GLU A 174 21.52 8.86 5.30
CA GLU A 174 22.97 8.72 5.49
C GLU A 174 23.53 9.78 6.44
N ALA A 175 23.18 11.06 6.23
CA ALA A 175 23.63 12.18 7.07
C ALA A 175 23.22 12.05 8.55
N TYR A 176 22.12 11.33 8.82
CA TYR A 176 21.64 11.02 10.18
C TYR A 176 21.96 9.58 10.64
N GLY A 177 22.93 8.92 10.00
CA GLY A 177 23.59 7.71 10.53
C GLY A 177 23.08 6.36 10.01
N THR A 178 22.16 6.33 9.04
CA THR A 178 21.75 5.07 8.38
C THR A 178 22.83 4.67 7.38
N LYS A 179 23.41 3.48 7.52
CA LYS A 179 24.42 2.99 6.57
C LYS A 179 23.73 2.47 5.32
N PHE A 180 24.26 2.76 4.14
CA PHE A 180 23.78 2.16 2.89
C PHE A 180 24.86 1.29 2.23
N SER A 181 24.44 0.10 1.82
CA SER A 181 25.26 -0.92 1.17
C SER A 181 24.85 -0.97 -0.30
N TRP A 182 25.37 0.00 -1.06
CA TRP A 182 25.00 0.29 -2.45
C TRP A 182 25.51 -0.72 -3.48
N ARG A 183 24.67 -1.06 -4.45
CA ARG A 183 24.93 -2.00 -5.57
C ARG A 183 25.26 -3.45 -5.12
N ASN A 184 24.88 -3.82 -3.90
CA ASN A 184 25.11 -5.15 -3.33
C ASN A 184 23.91 -6.10 -3.54
N VAL A 185 24.19 -7.40 -3.67
CA VAL A 185 23.18 -8.46 -3.82
C VAL A 185 23.46 -9.62 -2.85
N PRO A 186 22.57 -9.93 -1.90
CA PRO A 186 22.80 -10.98 -0.93
C PRO A 186 22.73 -12.38 -1.56
N LYS A 187 23.51 -13.31 -0.99
CA LYS A 187 23.67 -14.70 -1.46
C LYS A 187 23.18 -15.72 -0.45
N ARG A 188 23.45 -15.50 0.84
CA ARG A 188 23.11 -16.42 1.93
C ARG A 188 23.00 -15.66 3.26
N VAL A 189 22.23 -16.22 4.19
CA VAL A 189 22.22 -15.83 5.62
C VAL A 189 22.50 -17.08 6.45
N ASP A 190 23.53 -17.07 7.29
CA ASP A 190 23.89 -18.18 8.18
C ASP A 190 23.75 -17.75 9.64
N LYS A 191 23.08 -18.57 10.46
CA LYS A 191 23.08 -18.34 11.91
C LYS A 191 24.33 -18.94 12.55
N LEU A 192 25.18 -18.09 13.13
CA LEU A 192 26.41 -18.47 13.81
C LEU A 192 26.11 -19.08 15.19
N SER A 193 27.11 -19.78 15.75
CA SER A 193 27.06 -20.35 17.11
C SER A 193 26.91 -19.30 18.23
N SER A 194 27.31 -18.06 17.97
CA SER A 194 27.05 -16.90 18.85
C SER A 194 25.58 -16.43 18.84
N GLY A 195 24.76 -16.94 17.92
CA GLY A 195 23.38 -16.50 17.70
C GLY A 195 23.23 -15.40 16.65
N ALA A 196 24.30 -14.67 16.31
CA ALA A 196 24.30 -13.63 15.28
C ALA A 196 24.07 -14.21 13.87
N LEU A 197 23.58 -13.38 12.95
CA LEU A 197 23.31 -13.73 11.56
C LEU A 197 24.42 -13.18 10.66
N GLN A 198 25.26 -14.06 10.11
CA GLN A 198 26.20 -13.69 9.06
C GLN A 198 25.45 -13.57 7.73
N VAL A 199 25.59 -12.44 7.05
CA VAL A 199 25.06 -12.23 5.70
C VAL A 199 26.23 -12.22 4.74
N THR A 200 26.18 -13.06 3.71
CA THR A 200 27.12 -13.00 2.58
C THR A 200 26.44 -12.35 1.38
N TRP A 201 27.11 -11.40 0.71
CA TRP A 201 26.63 -10.75 -0.50
C TRP A 201 27.72 -10.62 -1.56
N THR A 202 27.33 -10.47 -2.83
CA THR A 202 28.24 -10.05 -3.91
C THR A 202 28.11 -8.55 -4.12
N ASP A 203 29.24 -7.85 -4.14
CA ASP A 203 29.33 -6.48 -4.66
C ASP A 203 29.32 -6.49 -6.19
N LYS A 204 28.38 -5.78 -6.81
CA LYS A 204 28.28 -5.69 -8.28
C LYS A 204 29.30 -4.74 -8.91
N GLN A 205 30.05 -3.98 -8.12
CA GLN A 205 31.11 -3.09 -8.62
C GLN A 205 32.44 -3.82 -8.77
N THR A 206 32.89 -4.54 -7.74
CA THR A 206 34.14 -5.33 -7.77
C THR A 206 33.94 -6.78 -8.20
N GLY A 207 32.69 -7.29 -8.22
CA GLY A 207 32.37 -8.69 -8.48
C GLY A 207 32.74 -9.65 -7.35
N LYS A 208 33.25 -9.15 -6.21
CA LYS A 208 33.71 -9.95 -5.08
C LYS A 208 32.58 -10.23 -4.09
N ASP A 209 32.71 -11.34 -3.39
CA ASP A 209 31.88 -11.62 -2.22
C ASP A 209 32.40 -10.87 -0.99
N GLN A 210 31.48 -10.42 -0.15
CA GLN A 210 31.69 -9.73 1.12
C GLN A 210 30.77 -10.35 2.17
N GLN A 211 31.10 -10.20 3.45
CA GLN A 211 30.31 -10.73 4.56
C GLN A 211 30.42 -9.86 5.81
N ASP A 212 29.35 -9.81 6.60
CA ASP A 212 29.30 -9.14 7.90
C ASP A 212 28.21 -9.79 8.79
N THR A 213 28.15 -9.45 10.07
CA THR A 213 27.26 -10.05 11.07
C THR A 213 26.25 -9.06 11.66
N PHE A 214 24.99 -9.48 11.76
CA PHE A 214 23.86 -8.66 12.20
C PHE A 214 23.00 -9.41 13.22
N ASP A 215 22.34 -8.69 14.13
CA ASP A 215 21.38 -9.28 15.07
C ASP A 215 20.04 -9.66 14.43
N SER A 216 19.73 -9.09 13.26
CA SER A 216 18.48 -9.33 12.52
C SER A 216 18.62 -8.97 11.04
N VAL A 217 17.93 -9.71 10.18
CA VAL A 217 17.90 -9.48 8.72
C VAL A 217 16.46 -9.24 8.27
N LEU A 218 16.21 -8.12 7.57
CA LEU A 218 14.88 -7.71 7.12
C LEU A 218 14.80 -7.68 5.58
N TRP A 219 13.94 -8.54 5.03
CA TRP A 219 13.69 -8.63 3.60
C TRP A 219 12.60 -7.65 3.16
N ALA A 220 12.99 -6.60 2.46
CA ALA A 220 12.09 -5.62 1.88
C ALA A 220 11.94 -5.76 0.35
N VAL A 221 11.96 -6.99 -0.16
CA VAL A 221 12.03 -7.31 -1.60
C VAL A 221 10.65 -7.31 -2.31
N GLY A 222 9.75 -6.42 -1.86
CA GLY A 222 8.40 -6.26 -2.40
C GLY A 222 7.38 -7.29 -1.92
N ARG A 223 6.22 -7.36 -2.60
CA ARG A 223 5.04 -8.11 -2.18
C ARG A 223 4.55 -9.10 -3.23
N ALA A 224 3.84 -10.14 -2.81
CA ALA A 224 3.21 -11.18 -3.61
C ALA A 224 1.72 -11.31 -3.24
N PRO A 225 0.80 -11.50 -4.19
CA PRO A 225 -0.63 -11.61 -3.91
C PRO A 225 -0.98 -12.94 -3.21
N GLU A 226 -1.94 -12.90 -2.28
CA GLU A 226 -2.49 -14.08 -1.59
C GLU A 226 -3.55 -14.77 -2.49
N THR A 227 -3.13 -15.26 -3.66
CA THR A 227 -3.94 -16.02 -4.64
C THR A 227 -3.83 -17.53 -4.48
N LYS A 228 -2.63 -18.05 -4.16
CA LYS A 228 -2.31 -19.49 -4.14
C LYS A 228 -3.27 -20.36 -3.32
N THR A 229 -3.87 -19.82 -2.26
CA THR A 229 -4.73 -20.58 -1.35
C THR A 229 -6.23 -20.50 -1.67
N LEU A 230 -6.62 -19.79 -2.74
CA LEU A 230 -8.01 -19.49 -3.07
C LEU A 230 -8.66 -20.43 -4.11
N SER A 231 -7.89 -21.32 -4.78
CA SER A 231 -8.36 -22.22 -5.86
C SER A 231 -8.93 -21.53 -7.11
N LEU A 232 -8.41 -20.34 -7.46
CA LEU A 232 -8.93 -19.46 -8.53
C LEU A 232 -8.99 -20.11 -9.92
N GLU A 233 -7.96 -20.88 -10.28
CA GLU A 233 -7.86 -21.54 -11.59
C GLU A 233 -8.98 -22.56 -11.83
N LYS A 234 -9.46 -23.23 -10.76
CA LYS A 234 -10.53 -24.24 -10.85
C LYS A 234 -11.88 -23.66 -11.27
N VAL A 235 -12.06 -22.35 -11.09
CA VAL A 235 -13.28 -21.62 -11.43
C VAL A 235 -13.07 -20.64 -12.59
N GLY A 236 -11.93 -20.70 -13.29
CA GLY A 236 -11.67 -19.87 -14.47
C GLY A 236 -11.28 -18.41 -14.18
N VAL A 237 -10.94 -18.04 -12.94
CA VAL A 237 -10.39 -16.71 -12.61
C VAL A 237 -8.95 -16.61 -13.12
N LYS A 238 -8.72 -15.76 -14.12
CA LYS A 238 -7.43 -15.58 -14.79
C LYS A 238 -6.46 -14.72 -13.96
N LEU A 239 -5.19 -15.13 -13.95
CA LEU A 239 -4.08 -14.43 -13.29
C LEU A 239 -3.07 -13.92 -14.32
N ASN A 240 -2.35 -12.84 -13.99
CA ASN A 240 -1.08 -12.55 -14.67
C ASN A 240 -0.06 -13.65 -14.27
N LYS A 241 0.57 -14.27 -15.27
CA LYS A 241 1.54 -15.37 -15.09
C LYS A 241 2.82 -14.96 -14.35
N GLU A 242 3.22 -13.69 -14.43
CA GLU A 242 4.46 -13.17 -13.84
C GLU A 242 4.23 -12.58 -12.44
N SER A 243 3.21 -11.74 -12.29
CA SER A 243 2.90 -11.10 -11.00
C SER A 243 2.12 -12.02 -10.04
N GLY A 244 1.40 -13.01 -10.58
CA GLY A 244 0.47 -13.87 -9.86
C GLY A 244 -0.82 -13.18 -9.39
N LYS A 245 -1.05 -11.92 -9.79
CA LYS A 245 -2.23 -11.12 -9.43
C LYS A 245 -3.43 -11.47 -10.30
N ILE A 246 -4.63 -11.18 -9.82
CA ILE A 246 -5.89 -11.40 -10.53
C ILE A 246 -6.02 -10.34 -11.65
N LEU A 247 -6.31 -10.78 -12.87
CA LEU A 247 -6.65 -9.87 -13.96
C LEU A 247 -8.05 -9.30 -13.69
N VAL A 248 -8.14 -7.96 -13.59
CA VAL A 248 -9.37 -7.23 -13.29
C VAL A 248 -9.66 -6.15 -14.33
N ALA A 249 -10.93 -5.95 -14.66
CA ALA A 249 -11.37 -4.83 -15.48
C ALA A 249 -11.49 -3.53 -14.64
N ALA A 250 -11.89 -2.42 -15.29
CA ALA A 250 -12.04 -1.10 -14.68
C ALA A 250 -13.19 -0.98 -13.65
N ASP A 251 -14.06 -2.00 -13.56
CA ASP A 251 -15.17 -2.11 -12.61
C ASP A 251 -14.91 -3.16 -11.52
N GLU A 252 -13.65 -3.51 -11.28
CA GLU A 252 -13.20 -4.55 -10.37
C GLU A 252 -13.69 -5.99 -10.71
N SER A 253 -14.34 -6.22 -11.86
CA SER A 253 -14.74 -7.57 -12.29
C SER A 253 -13.53 -8.42 -12.70
N THR A 254 -13.63 -9.74 -12.48
CA THR A 254 -12.64 -10.72 -12.94
C THR A 254 -13.10 -11.37 -14.26
N SER A 255 -12.40 -12.40 -14.75
CA SER A 255 -12.86 -13.22 -15.89
C SER A 255 -14.08 -14.11 -15.61
N VAL A 256 -14.64 -14.07 -14.40
CA VAL A 256 -15.88 -14.78 -14.02
C VAL A 256 -16.94 -13.72 -13.62
N PRO A 257 -18.12 -13.66 -14.27
CA PRO A 257 -19.01 -12.49 -14.23
C PRO A 257 -19.51 -12.03 -12.85
N ASN A 258 -19.57 -12.93 -11.86
CA ASN A 258 -20.06 -12.65 -10.51
C ASN A 258 -18.93 -12.60 -9.45
N ILE A 259 -17.67 -12.73 -9.87
CA ILE A 259 -16.48 -12.66 -9.02
C ILE A 259 -15.70 -11.38 -9.32
N TYR A 260 -15.41 -10.63 -8.27
CA TYR A 260 -14.74 -9.32 -8.32
C TYR A 260 -13.48 -9.33 -7.45
N ALA A 261 -12.50 -8.47 -7.74
CA ALA A 261 -11.30 -8.33 -6.91
C ALA A 261 -10.77 -6.88 -6.85
N PHE A 262 -10.23 -6.46 -5.70
CA PHE A 262 -9.66 -5.12 -5.51
C PHE A 262 -8.54 -5.08 -4.46
N GLY A 263 -7.81 -3.96 -4.42
CA GLY A 263 -6.59 -3.80 -3.62
C GLY A 263 -5.41 -4.54 -4.23
N ASP A 264 -4.37 -4.84 -3.43
CA ASP A 264 -3.06 -5.33 -3.89
C ASP A 264 -3.11 -6.58 -4.78
N ILE A 265 -4.17 -7.38 -4.65
CA ILE A 265 -4.37 -8.63 -5.40
C ILE A 265 -4.83 -8.39 -6.86
N GLY A 266 -5.32 -7.20 -7.19
CA GLY A 266 -5.67 -6.82 -8.55
C GLY A 266 -4.44 -6.39 -9.36
N GLU A 267 -4.30 -6.92 -10.57
CA GLU A 267 -3.24 -6.51 -11.50
C GLU A 267 -3.39 -5.03 -11.89
N GLY A 268 -2.26 -4.32 -11.99
CA GLY A 268 -2.23 -2.88 -12.31
C GLY A 268 -2.85 -1.97 -11.24
N ARG A 269 -3.17 -2.48 -10.03
CA ARG A 269 -3.75 -1.67 -8.94
C ARG A 269 -2.68 -1.23 -7.92
N PRO A 270 -2.67 0.04 -7.47
CA PRO A 270 -1.77 0.50 -6.41
C PRO A 270 -2.01 -0.26 -5.10
N GLU A 271 -0.94 -0.72 -4.45
CA GLU A 271 -0.98 -1.47 -3.19
C GLU A 271 -1.15 -0.54 -1.96
N LEU A 272 -2.22 0.27 -1.99
CA LEU A 272 -2.48 1.33 -1.02
C LEU A 272 -3.84 1.13 -0.33
N THR A 273 -3.89 1.37 0.98
CA THR A 273 -5.15 1.23 1.74
C THR A 273 -6.27 2.18 1.25
N PRO A 274 -6.01 3.48 0.96
CA PRO A 274 -7.05 4.38 0.44
C PRO A 274 -7.67 3.92 -0.89
N THR A 275 -6.88 3.38 -1.83
CA THR A 275 -7.39 2.91 -3.13
C THR A 275 -8.25 1.66 -2.96
N ALA A 276 -7.82 0.70 -2.14
CA ALA A 276 -8.60 -0.49 -1.81
C ALA A 276 -9.93 -0.13 -1.12
N ILE A 277 -9.92 0.85 -0.19
CA ILE A 277 -11.13 1.33 0.49
C ILE A 277 -12.08 2.03 -0.49
N LYS A 278 -11.59 2.90 -1.38
CA LYS A 278 -12.45 3.61 -2.34
C LYS A 278 -13.02 2.64 -3.40
N ALA A 279 -12.21 1.77 -3.99
CA ALA A 279 -12.65 0.74 -4.91
C ALA A 279 -13.72 -0.18 -4.29
N GLY A 280 -13.49 -0.70 -3.08
CA GLY A 280 -14.45 -1.54 -2.36
C GLY A 280 -15.78 -0.83 -2.04
N LYS A 281 -15.74 0.47 -1.68
CA LYS A 281 -16.95 1.30 -1.49
C LYS A 281 -17.73 1.48 -2.80
N LEU A 282 -17.04 1.77 -3.90
CA LEU A 282 -17.66 1.98 -5.21
C LEU A 282 -18.26 0.69 -5.75
N LEU A 283 -17.52 -0.42 -5.74
CA LEU A 283 -18.01 -1.75 -6.09
C LEU A 283 -19.25 -2.13 -5.27
N ALA A 284 -19.24 -1.92 -3.95
CA ALA A 284 -20.41 -2.20 -3.10
C ALA A 284 -21.64 -1.36 -3.49
N ARG A 285 -21.46 -0.10 -3.91
CA ARG A 285 -22.55 0.76 -4.43
C ARG A 285 -23.03 0.28 -5.80
N ARG A 286 -22.13 -0.14 -6.71
CA ARG A 286 -22.50 -0.72 -8.02
C ARG A 286 -23.29 -2.03 -7.87
N LEU A 287 -22.83 -2.95 -7.03
CA LEU A 287 -23.52 -4.22 -6.75
C LEU A 287 -24.88 -4.03 -6.05
N ALA A 288 -25.09 -2.88 -5.39
CA ALA A 288 -26.36 -2.48 -4.80
C ALA A 288 -27.25 -1.62 -5.73
N GLY A 289 -26.84 -1.37 -6.98
CA GLY A 289 -27.58 -0.56 -7.95
C GLY A 289 -27.63 0.94 -7.63
N GLN A 290 -26.72 1.45 -6.79
CA GLN A 290 -26.72 2.83 -6.29
C GLN A 290 -25.85 3.81 -7.10
N THR A 291 -24.99 3.31 -7.98
CA THR A 291 -24.12 4.11 -8.86
C THR A 291 -23.57 3.22 -9.99
N ASN A 292 -23.05 3.83 -11.05
CA ASN A 292 -22.18 3.19 -12.04
C ASN A 292 -20.71 3.70 -11.94
N GLU A 293 -20.41 4.56 -10.95
CA GLU A 293 -19.10 5.16 -10.73
C GLU A 293 -17.98 4.12 -10.56
N LEU A 294 -16.89 4.31 -11.31
CA LEU A 294 -15.69 3.49 -11.30
C LEU A 294 -14.60 4.13 -10.44
N MET A 295 -13.63 3.34 -9.99
CA MET A 295 -12.48 3.86 -9.26
C MET A 295 -11.52 4.57 -10.22
N ASN A 296 -11.40 5.90 -10.09
CA ASN A 296 -10.28 6.61 -10.70
C ASN A 296 -8.98 6.23 -9.96
N TYR A 297 -8.02 5.66 -10.70
CA TYR A 297 -6.69 5.29 -10.21
C TYR A 297 -5.59 6.31 -10.61
N ASP A 298 -5.93 7.31 -11.44
CA ASP A 298 -5.00 8.38 -11.84
C ASP A 298 -4.84 9.41 -10.71
N ASN A 299 -3.63 9.96 -10.59
CA ASN A 299 -3.26 10.99 -9.61
C ASN A 299 -3.62 10.61 -8.16
N VAL A 300 -3.38 9.35 -7.79
CA VAL A 300 -3.45 8.89 -6.40
C VAL A 300 -2.21 9.39 -5.65
N ALA A 301 -2.42 10.31 -4.71
CA ALA A 301 -1.37 10.78 -3.82
C ALA A 301 -0.78 9.63 -2.99
N THR A 302 0.54 9.66 -2.82
CA THR A 302 1.33 8.64 -2.11
C THR A 302 2.34 9.33 -1.20
N THR A 303 2.70 8.68 -0.09
CA THR A 303 3.71 9.18 0.86
C THR A 303 4.60 8.03 1.32
N VAL A 304 5.89 8.32 1.50
CA VAL A 304 6.89 7.44 2.11
C VAL A 304 7.30 8.05 3.46
N PHE A 305 7.08 7.31 4.54
CA PHE A 305 7.26 7.79 5.91
C PHE A 305 8.68 7.51 6.43
N THR A 306 9.65 8.14 5.77
CA THR A 306 11.05 8.26 6.20
C THR A 306 11.24 9.46 7.14
N PRO A 307 12.37 9.58 7.88
CA PRO A 307 12.61 10.69 8.82
C PRO A 307 12.57 12.08 8.18
N LEU A 308 12.98 12.16 6.91
CA LEU A 308 12.51 13.17 5.97
C LEU A 308 11.39 12.51 5.14
N GLU A 309 10.14 12.94 5.30
CA GLU A 309 9.03 12.36 4.54
C GLU A 309 9.13 12.78 3.07
N TYR A 310 8.59 11.94 2.19
CA TYR A 310 8.43 12.24 0.76
C TYR A 310 6.98 11.97 0.34
N GLY A 311 6.28 13.03 -0.07
CA GLY A 311 4.96 12.96 -0.68
C GLY A 311 5.00 13.25 -2.19
N CYS A 312 4.16 12.55 -2.95
CA CYS A 312 4.00 12.79 -4.39
C CYS A 312 2.57 12.57 -4.89
N VAL A 313 2.23 13.24 -5.99
CA VAL A 313 0.99 13.03 -6.76
C VAL A 313 1.24 13.33 -8.25
N GLY A 314 0.74 12.45 -9.13
CA GLY A 314 0.93 12.57 -10.58
C GLY A 314 2.14 11.81 -11.12
N LEU A 315 2.80 12.35 -12.15
CA LEU A 315 3.96 11.78 -12.84
C LEU A 315 5.27 12.37 -12.31
N SER A 316 6.30 11.54 -12.10
CA SER A 316 7.67 12.04 -11.91
C SER A 316 8.22 12.68 -13.18
N GLU A 317 9.35 13.39 -13.08
CA GLU A 317 10.01 13.96 -14.26
C GLU A 317 10.30 12.88 -15.32
N GLU A 318 10.84 11.72 -14.93
CA GLU A 318 11.24 10.68 -15.88
C GLU A 318 10.03 10.04 -16.58
N GLU A 319 8.91 9.87 -15.86
CA GLU A 319 7.68 9.33 -16.42
C GLU A 319 6.96 10.38 -17.31
N ALA A 320 7.05 11.67 -16.97
CA ALA A 320 6.52 12.75 -17.79
C ALA A 320 7.36 12.94 -19.07
N GLU A 321 8.68 12.85 -19.01
CA GLU A 321 9.56 12.81 -20.18
C GLU A 321 9.24 11.61 -21.07
N SER A 322 9.07 10.42 -20.47
CA SER A 322 8.72 9.19 -21.18
C SER A 322 7.38 9.30 -21.92
N ARG A 323 6.35 9.89 -21.30
CA ARG A 323 5.00 10.00 -21.87
C ARG A 323 4.79 11.17 -22.84
N HIS A 324 5.53 12.27 -22.68
CA HIS A 324 5.26 13.52 -23.41
C HIS A 324 6.47 14.03 -24.21
N GLY A 325 7.68 13.55 -23.93
CA GLY A 325 8.93 14.07 -24.47
C GLY A 325 9.45 15.28 -23.68
N LYS A 326 10.76 15.34 -23.47
CA LYS A 326 11.46 16.38 -22.68
C LYS A 326 11.15 17.82 -23.10
N ASP A 327 10.83 18.07 -24.37
CA ASP A 327 10.46 19.41 -24.84
C ASP A 327 8.98 19.78 -24.68
N SER A 328 8.12 18.83 -24.34
CA SER A 328 6.70 19.05 -24.07
C SER A 328 6.39 19.33 -22.59
N ILE A 329 7.40 19.24 -21.71
CA ILE A 329 7.28 19.48 -20.27
C ILE A 329 8.14 20.64 -19.81
N GLU A 330 7.81 21.22 -18.67
CA GLU A 330 8.64 22.16 -17.95
C GLU A 330 8.64 21.79 -16.46
N VAL A 331 9.81 21.81 -15.83
CA VAL A 331 10.01 21.29 -14.48
C VAL A 331 10.49 22.40 -13.57
N TYR A 332 9.62 22.82 -12.66
CA TYR A 332 9.89 23.86 -11.67
C TYR A 332 10.37 23.23 -10.37
N HIS A 333 11.35 23.83 -9.71
CA HIS A 333 11.92 23.29 -8.46
C HIS A 333 12.43 24.40 -7.56
N ALA A 334 12.47 24.13 -6.26
CA ALA A 334 13.12 25.00 -5.28
C ALA A 334 13.65 24.19 -4.08
N PHE A 335 14.69 24.73 -3.43
CA PHE A 335 15.44 24.09 -2.36
C PHE A 335 15.60 25.01 -1.15
N TYR A 336 15.22 24.52 0.03
CA TYR A 336 15.32 25.23 1.30
C TYR A 336 15.53 24.22 2.44
N LYS A 337 16.79 23.89 2.78
CA LYS A 337 17.12 22.78 3.70
C LYS A 337 16.26 22.76 4.98
N PRO A 338 15.56 21.65 5.30
CA PRO A 338 15.59 20.32 4.67
C PRO A 338 14.49 20.09 3.59
N LEU A 339 13.73 21.12 3.21
CA LEU A 339 12.70 21.06 2.18
C LEU A 339 13.32 21.04 0.78
N GLU A 340 12.75 20.23 -0.10
CA GLU A 340 12.92 20.35 -1.54
C GLU A 340 11.62 19.91 -2.25
N PHE A 341 11.30 20.54 -3.38
CA PHE A 341 10.12 20.15 -4.13
C PHE A 341 10.27 20.41 -5.63
N THR A 342 9.49 19.65 -6.40
CA THR A 342 9.47 19.68 -7.86
C THR A 342 8.02 19.65 -8.35
N VAL A 343 7.68 20.56 -9.27
CA VAL A 343 6.38 20.65 -9.94
C VAL A 343 6.59 20.46 -11.44
N VAL A 344 6.07 19.35 -11.96
CA VAL A 344 6.18 18.96 -13.37
C VAL A 344 4.94 19.44 -14.11
N CYS A 345 5.11 20.29 -15.12
CA CYS A 345 4.03 20.92 -15.89
C CYS A 345 4.13 20.58 -17.38
N LYS A 346 3.03 20.74 -18.12
CA LYS A 346 3.10 20.89 -19.57
C LYS A 346 3.82 22.19 -19.95
N ARG A 347 4.59 22.14 -21.05
CA ARG A 347 5.22 23.31 -21.65
C ARG A 347 4.28 23.93 -22.70
N GLY A 348 3.85 25.16 -22.43
CA GLY A 348 2.84 25.85 -23.22
C GLY A 348 1.42 25.33 -23.00
N GLY A 349 0.47 25.83 -23.80
CA GLY A 349 -0.95 25.52 -23.66
C GLY A 349 -1.51 26.03 -22.33
N ASP A 350 -2.20 25.14 -21.61
CA ASP A 350 -2.78 25.42 -20.28
C ASP A 350 -1.76 25.41 -19.14
N GLN A 351 -0.51 24.99 -19.38
CA GLN A 351 0.49 24.70 -18.34
C GLN A 351 -0.06 23.81 -17.21
N ARG A 352 -0.91 22.82 -17.56
CA ARG A 352 -1.47 21.85 -16.60
C ARG A 352 -0.35 21.13 -15.85
N ILE A 353 -0.52 21.02 -14.53
CA ILE A 353 0.37 20.26 -13.66
C ILE A 353 0.17 18.77 -13.93
N LEU A 354 1.27 18.08 -14.19
CA LEU A 354 1.38 16.64 -14.46
C LEU A 354 1.89 15.88 -13.23
N GLY A 355 2.71 16.52 -12.40
CA GLY A 355 3.29 15.94 -11.19
C GLY A 355 3.64 16.99 -10.14
N LEU A 356 3.56 16.61 -8.87
CA LEU A 356 4.04 17.40 -7.73
C LEU A 356 4.70 16.44 -6.73
N HIS A 357 5.92 16.79 -6.34
CA HIS A 357 6.79 16.00 -5.48
C HIS A 357 7.37 16.92 -4.41
N PHE A 358 7.31 16.50 -3.14
CA PHE A 358 7.72 17.32 -2.00
C PHE A 358 8.40 16.44 -0.95
N THR A 359 9.64 16.78 -0.58
CA THR A 359 10.34 16.26 0.58
C THR A 359 10.35 17.32 1.69
N GLY A 360 10.02 16.90 2.92
CA GLY A 360 9.92 17.81 4.05
C GLY A 360 9.09 17.26 5.22
N PRO A 361 8.99 17.99 6.35
CA PRO A 361 8.12 17.58 7.46
C PRO A 361 6.64 17.63 7.07
N ASN A 362 5.87 16.59 7.41
CA ASN A 362 4.45 16.44 7.08
C ASN A 362 4.18 16.42 5.56
N ALA A 363 5.11 15.91 4.75
CA ALA A 363 4.99 15.84 3.30
C ALA A 363 3.69 15.15 2.83
N GLY A 364 3.19 14.18 3.60
CA GLY A 364 1.89 13.55 3.35
C GLY A 364 0.72 14.51 3.43
N GLU A 365 0.66 15.34 4.48
CA GLU A 365 -0.42 16.33 4.68
C GLU A 365 -0.37 17.43 3.61
N VAL A 366 0.84 17.95 3.32
CA VAL A 366 1.06 18.94 2.24
C VAL A 366 0.57 18.39 0.90
N THR A 367 1.05 17.20 0.52
CA THR A 367 0.68 16.56 -0.76
C THR A 367 -0.82 16.26 -0.84
N GLN A 368 -1.43 15.81 0.26
CA GLN A 368 -2.85 15.50 0.31
C GLN A 368 -3.73 16.74 0.06
N GLY A 369 -3.28 17.93 0.46
CA GLY A 369 -3.92 19.20 0.09
C GLY A 369 -3.90 19.43 -1.43
N PHE A 370 -2.71 19.45 -2.04
CA PHE A 370 -2.56 19.72 -3.48
C PHE A 370 -3.19 18.64 -4.39
N ALA A 371 -3.26 17.39 -3.94
CA ALA A 371 -3.83 16.28 -4.71
C ALA A 371 -5.30 16.47 -5.16
N MET A 372 -6.06 17.32 -4.46
CA MET A 372 -7.41 17.71 -4.88
C MET A 372 -7.39 18.55 -6.17
N GLY A 373 -6.40 19.45 -6.33
CA GLY A 373 -6.21 20.26 -7.53
C GLY A 373 -5.94 19.42 -8.79
N PHE A 374 -5.26 18.28 -8.66
CA PHE A 374 -5.01 17.36 -9.78
C PHE A 374 -6.28 16.76 -10.37
N GLN A 375 -7.30 16.52 -9.54
CA GLN A 375 -8.62 16.05 -9.97
C GLN A 375 -9.44 17.19 -10.62
N CYS A 376 -9.18 18.44 -10.23
CA CYS A 376 -9.78 19.64 -10.82
C CYS A 376 -9.06 20.13 -12.10
N GLY A 377 -7.89 19.56 -12.44
CA GLY A 377 -7.11 19.96 -13.61
C GLY A 377 -6.20 21.19 -13.40
N ALA A 378 -5.69 21.38 -12.18
CA ALA A 378 -4.84 22.50 -11.80
C ALA A 378 -3.67 22.76 -12.78
N THR A 379 -3.32 24.04 -12.92
CA THR A 379 -2.25 24.54 -13.79
C THR A 379 -1.24 25.34 -12.98
N LEU A 380 -0.07 25.61 -13.56
CA LEU A 380 0.92 26.50 -12.93
C LEU A 380 0.31 27.87 -12.57
N THR A 381 -0.55 28.44 -13.42
CA THR A 381 -1.23 29.71 -13.16
C THR A 381 -2.05 29.67 -11.87
N HIS A 382 -2.87 28.64 -11.65
CA HIS A 382 -3.64 28.47 -10.41
C HIS A 382 -2.74 28.40 -9.17
N LEU A 383 -1.54 27.81 -9.30
CA LEU A 383 -0.56 27.69 -8.22
C LEU A 383 0.11 29.05 -7.90
N MET A 384 0.46 29.84 -8.93
CA MET A 384 1.05 31.17 -8.80
C MET A 384 0.04 32.25 -8.32
N GLU A 385 -1.23 32.11 -8.67
CA GLU A 385 -2.31 33.01 -8.23
C GLU A 385 -2.79 32.71 -6.79
N THR A 386 -2.38 31.57 -6.21
CA THR A 386 -2.71 31.21 -4.83
C THR A 386 -1.85 32.00 -3.84
N VAL A 387 -2.50 32.84 -3.02
CA VAL A 387 -1.82 33.56 -1.92
C VAL A 387 -1.37 32.56 -0.85
N GLY A 388 -0.05 32.46 -0.64
CA GLY A 388 0.56 31.58 0.36
C GLY A 388 0.20 31.97 1.81
N ILE A 389 0.14 30.96 2.70
CA ILE A 389 -0.06 31.14 4.13
C ILE A 389 1.31 31.21 4.81
N HIS A 390 1.66 32.36 5.37
CA HIS A 390 2.99 32.60 5.94
C HIS A 390 3.00 32.56 7.49
N PRO A 391 4.00 31.92 8.13
CA PRO A 391 5.02 31.03 7.58
C PRO A 391 4.56 29.56 7.54
N THR A 392 4.62 28.89 6.39
CA THR A 392 4.37 27.44 6.26
C THR A 392 5.24 26.78 5.18
N CYS A 393 5.57 25.49 5.33
CA CYS A 393 6.33 24.76 4.29
C CYS A 393 5.57 24.60 2.96
N ALA A 394 4.24 24.81 2.97
CA ALA A 394 3.38 24.65 1.79
C ALA A 394 3.29 25.93 0.93
N GLU A 395 3.63 27.11 1.47
CA GLU A 395 3.61 28.36 0.71
C GLU A 395 4.68 28.41 -0.39
N GLU A 396 5.80 27.71 -0.21
CA GLU A 396 6.91 27.73 -1.16
C GLU A 396 6.51 27.16 -2.53
N LEU A 397 5.53 26.24 -2.56
CA LEU A 397 4.94 25.73 -3.79
C LEU A 397 4.19 26.82 -4.58
N THR A 398 3.62 27.84 -3.93
CA THR A 398 2.98 28.99 -4.62
C THR A 398 3.98 30.03 -5.10
N LYS A 399 5.26 29.92 -4.72
CA LYS A 399 6.35 30.84 -5.11
C LYS A 399 7.25 30.31 -6.24
N VAL A 400 7.08 29.04 -6.64
CA VAL A 400 8.02 28.34 -7.52
C VAL A 400 8.15 28.95 -8.92
N ASN A 401 9.33 29.50 -9.22
CA ASN A 401 9.60 30.24 -10.45
C ASN A 401 10.86 29.76 -11.21
N VAL A 402 11.83 29.15 -10.53
CA VAL A 402 13.01 28.54 -11.15
C VAL A 402 12.62 27.22 -11.84
N SER A 403 12.96 27.10 -13.12
CA SER A 403 12.82 25.85 -13.88
C SER A 403 14.18 25.20 -14.15
N LYS A 404 14.24 23.86 -14.15
CA LYS A 404 15.46 23.11 -14.46
C LYS A 404 16.04 23.47 -15.83
N ARG A 405 15.17 23.80 -16.81
CA ARG A 405 15.59 24.23 -18.16
C ARG A 405 16.31 25.60 -18.16
N SER A 406 16.09 26.44 -17.15
CA SER A 406 16.77 27.75 -17.04
C SER A 406 18.24 27.64 -16.63
N GLY A 407 18.63 26.56 -15.93
CA GLY A 407 19.99 26.39 -15.40
C GLY A 407 20.35 27.33 -14.24
N LEU A 408 19.38 28.05 -13.68
CA LEU A 408 19.56 28.90 -12.49
C LEU A 408 19.65 28.07 -11.21
N ASP A 409 20.24 28.64 -10.16
CA ASP A 409 20.19 28.06 -8.81
C ASP A 409 18.75 28.12 -8.28
N ALA A 410 18.29 27.01 -7.70
CA ALA A 410 16.95 26.84 -7.13
C ALA A 410 16.93 27.03 -5.60
N THR A 411 18.07 27.37 -4.99
CA THR A 411 18.19 27.66 -3.56
C THR A 411 17.40 28.93 -3.20
N VAL A 412 16.40 28.82 -2.33
CA VAL A 412 15.52 29.93 -1.94
C VAL A 412 16.24 30.89 -0.99
N THR A 413 16.53 32.10 -1.47
CA THR A 413 17.24 33.15 -0.71
C THR A 413 16.29 34.07 0.06
N GLY A 414 15.54 33.52 1.01
CA GLY A 414 14.64 34.28 1.90
C GLY A 414 13.28 34.65 1.29
N CYS A 415 12.61 35.61 1.93
CA CYS A 415 11.33 36.21 1.51
C CYS A 415 11.47 37.74 1.55
#